data_AF-A0A1E5MJM9-F1
#
_entry.id   AF-A0A1E5MJM9-F1
#
_cell.length_a   1.000
_cell.length_b   1.000
_cell.length_c   1.000
_cell.angle_alpha   90.00
_cell.angle_beta   90.00
_cell.angle_gamma   90.00
#
_symmetry.space_group_name_H-M   'P 1'
#
loop_
_entity.id
_entity.type
_entity.pdbx_description
1 polymer ?
#
loop_
_entity_poly.entity_id
_entity_poly.type
_entity_poly.pdbx_seq_one_letter_code
_entity_poly.pdbx_strand_id
1 'polypeptide(L)'
;MDDQTAALAALTGLAIGDALGMPTQSMSLAQIRADHGVLTGFVDAGPHQRIAAGMPAGTITDDTEQAVMVAELLLEGDGRIDPTRFAEALIAWERAMEAKGSLDLLGPSTKTAVQRILDGVPASEAGSTGTTNGAAMRIAPVGIAVPSGDLVRLVDAVQDACRVTHDTGLGVAGASAVAAAVSAGIDGASRTEALDAAVAAATIGAERGHWVAGADVAAKTAWARGYLPTVPAADRIDTVSRLIGTSVASQESVVAALALVALDLDPWETLCTAASIGGDTDTIAAMAGAVLGAVHGADAWPADAVATVTTVNHLDLGPLVHGLLTLRHRG
;
A
#
# COMPACT_ATOMS: atom_id res chain seq x y z
N MET A 1 -21.53 -8.65 -3.85
CA MET A 1 -21.13 -7.62 -2.88
C MET A 1 -21.38 -6.28 -3.52
N ASP A 2 -21.88 -5.28 -2.80
CA ASP A 2 -21.92 -3.92 -3.35
C ASP A 2 -20.52 -3.26 -3.31
N ASP A 3 -20.30 -2.33 -4.23
CA ASP A 3 -19.03 -1.60 -4.40
C ASP A 3 -18.67 -0.71 -3.21
N GLN A 4 -19.67 -0.10 -2.56
CA GLN A 4 -19.50 0.69 -1.33
C GLN A 4 -18.87 -0.15 -0.21
N THR A 5 -19.37 -1.36 0.00
CA THR A 5 -18.88 -2.30 0.99
C THR A 5 -17.47 -2.78 0.64
N ALA A 6 -17.23 -3.14 -0.63
CA ALA A 6 -15.92 -3.56 -1.11
C ALA A 6 -14.86 -2.45 -0.96
N ALA A 7 -15.18 -1.23 -1.36
CA ALA A 7 -14.29 -0.09 -1.30
C ALA A 7 -14.00 0.37 0.13
N LEU A 8 -15.01 0.34 1.01
CA LEU A 8 -14.81 0.63 2.43
C LEU A 8 -13.94 -0.44 3.09
N ALA A 9 -14.18 -1.72 2.78
CA ALA A 9 -13.35 -2.81 3.26
C ALA A 9 -11.90 -2.70 2.73
N ALA A 10 -11.69 -2.22 1.51
CA ALA A 10 -10.36 -1.98 0.96
C ALA A 10 -9.58 -0.92 1.76
N LEU A 11 -10.11 0.30 1.94
CA LEU A 11 -9.40 1.33 2.73
C LEU A 11 -9.28 0.96 4.20
N THR A 12 -10.27 0.28 4.77
CA THR A 12 -10.19 -0.21 6.15
C THR A 12 -9.12 -1.30 6.28
N GLY A 13 -9.01 -2.19 5.30
CA GLY A 13 -7.99 -3.22 5.23
C GLY A 13 -6.58 -2.67 5.11
N LEU A 14 -6.41 -1.60 4.33
CA LEU A 14 -5.16 -0.83 4.28
C LEU A 14 -4.77 -0.36 5.68
N ALA A 15 -5.68 0.32 6.38
CA ALA A 15 -5.43 0.84 7.72
C ALA A 15 -5.19 -0.24 8.78
N ILE A 16 -5.88 -1.39 8.67
CA ILE A 16 -5.66 -2.55 9.53
C ILE A 16 -4.27 -3.14 9.28
N GLY A 17 -3.89 -3.34 8.02
CA GLY A 17 -2.60 -3.90 7.66
C GLY A 17 -1.44 -3.02 8.12
N ASP A 18 -1.53 -1.73 7.84
CA ASP A 18 -0.62 -0.69 8.34
C ASP A 18 -0.47 -0.81 9.87
N ALA A 19 -1.57 -0.70 10.62
CA ALA A 19 -1.53 -0.73 12.08
C ALA A 19 -1.06 -2.08 12.69
N LEU A 20 -1.24 -3.19 11.97
CA LEU A 20 -0.69 -4.49 12.37
C LEU A 20 0.83 -4.56 12.18
N GLY A 21 1.34 -3.99 11.08
CA GLY A 21 2.76 -4.01 10.75
C GLY A 21 3.57 -2.88 11.37
N MET A 22 2.92 -1.82 11.85
CA MET A 22 3.54 -0.69 12.57
C MET A 22 4.54 -1.13 13.65
N PRO A 23 4.21 -2.04 14.60
CA PRO A 23 5.15 -2.40 15.66
C PRO A 23 6.38 -3.14 15.14
N THR A 24 6.30 -3.77 13.97
CA THR A 24 7.34 -4.66 13.40
C THR A 24 8.08 -4.05 12.21
N GLN A 25 7.71 -2.84 11.77
CA GLN A 25 8.31 -2.19 10.62
C GLN A 25 9.82 -1.99 10.78
N SER A 26 10.56 -2.17 9.69
CA SER A 26 12.02 -2.08 9.64
C SER A 26 12.77 -2.99 10.64
N MET A 27 12.10 -4.01 11.20
CA MET A 27 12.73 -4.98 12.09
C MET A 27 13.12 -6.26 11.35
N SER A 28 14.19 -6.90 11.79
CA SER A 28 14.52 -8.26 11.34
C SER A 28 13.55 -9.28 11.95
N LEU A 29 13.35 -10.40 11.25
CA LEU A 29 12.55 -11.53 11.74
C LEU A 29 12.99 -12.01 13.14
N ALA A 30 14.30 -11.96 13.44
CA ALA A 30 14.82 -12.33 14.75
C ALA A 30 14.38 -11.36 15.86
N GLN A 31 14.35 -10.06 15.58
CA GLN A 31 13.89 -9.04 16.53
C GLN A 31 12.38 -9.16 16.75
N ILE A 32 11.59 -9.34 15.68
CA ILE A 32 10.13 -9.53 15.79
C ILE A 32 9.82 -10.76 16.66
N ARG A 33 10.50 -11.88 16.41
CA ARG A 33 10.31 -13.10 17.21
C ARG A 33 10.70 -12.90 18.68
N ALA A 34 11.72 -12.09 18.95
CA ALA A 34 12.15 -11.80 20.32
C ALA A 34 11.14 -10.93 21.09
N ASP A 35 10.53 -9.94 20.42
CA ASP A 35 9.63 -8.99 21.06
C ASP A 35 8.18 -9.50 21.12
N HIS A 36 7.72 -10.17 20.07
CA HIS A 36 6.30 -10.47 19.85
C HIS A 36 6.02 -11.93 19.47
N GLY A 37 7.03 -12.69 19.07
CA GLY A 37 6.81 -14.02 18.48
C GLY A 37 6.24 -13.91 17.06
N VAL A 38 5.06 -14.48 16.84
CA VAL A 38 4.27 -14.30 15.61
C VAL A 38 3.03 -13.50 15.99
N LEU A 39 2.77 -12.42 15.27
CA LEU A 39 1.62 -11.57 15.54
C LEU A 39 0.34 -12.33 15.22
N THR A 40 -0.67 -12.16 16.07
CA THR A 40 -2.04 -12.67 15.88
C THR A 40 -3.09 -11.57 16.01
N GLY A 41 -2.63 -10.33 16.18
CA GLY A 41 -3.42 -9.11 16.30
C GLY A 41 -2.54 -7.92 16.64
N PHE A 42 -3.16 -6.78 16.94
CA PHE A 42 -2.46 -5.54 17.25
C PHE A 42 -1.66 -5.63 18.55
N VAL A 43 -0.44 -5.10 18.54
CA VAL A 43 0.46 -5.03 19.69
C VAL A 43 1.11 -3.65 19.74
N ASP A 44 1.47 -3.20 20.94
CA ASP A 44 2.27 -1.98 21.12
C ASP A 44 3.66 -2.18 20.50
N ALA A 45 4.30 -1.08 20.10
CA ALA A 45 5.67 -1.11 19.63
C ALA A 45 6.63 -1.69 20.68
N GLY A 46 7.36 -2.74 20.30
CA GLY A 46 8.32 -3.44 21.16
C GLY A 46 9.61 -2.64 21.43
N PRO A 47 10.47 -3.13 22.36
CA PRO A 47 11.70 -2.45 22.75
C PRO A 47 12.73 -2.33 21.61
N HIS A 48 12.67 -3.16 20.57
CA HIS A 48 13.56 -3.02 19.41
C HIS A 48 13.03 -2.06 18.34
N GLN A 49 11.77 -1.62 18.41
CA GLN A 49 11.19 -0.69 17.46
C GLN A 49 11.77 0.72 17.67
N ARG A 50 12.25 1.34 16.59
CA ARG A 50 12.92 2.65 16.62
C ARG A 50 12.12 3.75 15.94
N ILE A 51 11.39 3.43 14.88
CA ILE A 51 10.63 4.38 14.09
C ILE A 51 9.33 4.68 14.81
N ALA A 52 8.58 3.64 15.15
CA ALA A 52 7.32 3.72 15.88
C ALA A 52 7.49 3.56 17.41
N ALA A 53 8.63 3.96 17.96
CA ALA A 53 8.95 3.71 19.37
C ALA A 53 7.89 4.31 20.31
N GLY A 54 7.26 3.47 21.12
CA GLY A 54 6.22 3.88 22.07
C GLY A 54 4.84 4.15 21.45
N MET A 55 4.65 3.85 20.16
CA MET A 55 3.32 3.90 19.55
C MET A 55 2.42 2.78 20.08
N PRO A 56 1.16 3.07 20.43
CA PRO A 56 0.22 2.07 20.92
C PRO A 56 -0.32 1.18 19.81
N ALA A 57 -0.77 -0.01 20.19
CA ALA A 57 -1.45 -0.96 19.32
C ALA A 57 -2.59 -0.31 18.53
N GLY A 58 -2.66 -0.59 17.23
CA GLY A 58 -3.72 -0.06 16.35
C GLY A 58 -3.42 1.31 15.75
N THR A 59 -2.26 1.91 16.01
CA THR A 59 -1.85 3.19 15.39
C THR A 59 -1.45 2.99 13.93
N ILE A 60 -1.97 3.82 13.03
CA ILE A 60 -1.57 3.87 11.61
C ILE A 60 -0.27 4.67 11.40
N THR A 61 0.41 4.45 10.28
CA THR A 61 1.62 5.14 9.86
C THR A 61 1.37 6.05 8.64
N ASP A 62 2.43 6.44 7.95
CA ASP A 62 2.37 7.26 6.75
C ASP A 62 1.67 6.55 5.58
N ASP A 63 1.58 5.22 5.57
CA ASP A 63 0.83 4.43 4.58
C ASP A 63 -0.64 4.88 4.50
N THR A 64 -1.36 4.82 5.64
CA THR A 64 -2.77 5.22 5.69
C THR A 64 -2.93 6.73 5.58
N GLU A 65 -2.08 7.52 6.25
CA GLU A 65 -2.19 8.98 6.21
C GLU A 65 -2.00 9.52 4.78
N GLN A 66 -1.05 8.97 4.02
CA GLN A 66 -0.86 9.37 2.62
C GLN A 66 -1.92 8.76 1.68
N ALA A 67 -2.50 7.61 2.00
CA ALA A 67 -3.66 7.08 1.26
C ALA A 67 -4.87 8.03 1.39
N VAL A 68 -5.14 8.52 2.60
CA VAL A 68 -6.19 9.53 2.84
C VAL A 68 -5.89 10.82 2.05
N MET A 69 -4.65 11.30 2.08
CA MET A 69 -4.23 12.47 1.29
C MET A 69 -4.47 12.27 -0.23
N VAL A 70 -4.14 11.10 -0.77
CA VAL A 70 -4.39 10.79 -2.21
C VAL A 70 -5.89 10.77 -2.50
N ALA A 71 -6.71 10.24 -1.59
CA ALA A 71 -8.17 10.27 -1.74
C ALA A 71 -8.70 11.72 -1.80
N GLU A 72 -8.26 12.58 -0.88
CA GLU A 72 -8.64 14.00 -0.84
C GLU A 72 -8.25 14.73 -2.12
N LEU A 73 -7.01 14.54 -2.59
CA LEU A 73 -6.52 15.16 -3.84
C LEU A 73 -7.33 14.71 -5.07
N LEU A 74 -7.74 13.44 -5.15
CA LEU A 74 -8.61 12.97 -6.21
C LEU A 74 -9.98 13.64 -6.17
N LEU A 75 -10.56 13.81 -4.98
CA LEU A 75 -11.87 14.46 -4.82
C LEU A 75 -11.81 15.95 -5.17
N GLU A 76 -10.76 16.65 -4.73
CA GLU A 76 -10.53 18.06 -5.04
C GLU A 76 -10.30 18.29 -6.54
N GLY A 77 -9.59 17.37 -7.21
CA GLY A 77 -9.25 17.44 -8.62
C GLY A 77 -10.22 16.75 -9.57
N ASP A 78 -11.41 16.35 -9.11
CA ASP A 78 -12.45 15.65 -9.89
C ASP A 78 -11.89 14.43 -10.65
N GLY A 79 -11.12 13.60 -9.94
CA GLY A 79 -10.49 12.37 -10.45
C GLY A 79 -9.10 12.55 -11.06
N ARG A 80 -8.49 13.73 -10.92
CA ARG A 80 -7.11 14.01 -11.37
C ARG A 80 -6.28 14.56 -10.22
N ILE A 81 -4.99 14.25 -10.20
CA ILE A 81 -4.06 14.78 -9.19
C ILE A 81 -3.15 15.80 -9.86
N ASP A 82 -3.24 17.05 -9.39
CA ASP A 82 -2.31 18.10 -9.78
C ASP A 82 -0.95 17.90 -9.05
N PRO A 83 0.18 17.80 -9.77
CA PRO A 83 1.48 17.56 -9.15
C PRO A 83 1.93 18.65 -8.17
N THR A 84 1.55 19.90 -8.41
CA THR A 84 1.88 21.01 -7.51
C THR A 84 1.07 20.91 -6.23
N ARG A 85 -0.24 20.64 -6.32
CA ARG A 85 -1.08 20.40 -5.13
C ARG A 85 -0.60 19.22 -4.32
N PHE A 86 -0.19 18.15 -4.99
CA PHE A 86 0.32 16.98 -4.29
C PHE A 86 1.65 17.26 -3.58
N ALA A 87 2.57 17.98 -4.22
CA ALA A 87 3.79 18.43 -3.58
C ALA A 87 3.52 19.32 -2.34
N GLU A 88 2.58 20.27 -2.46
CA GLU A 88 2.16 21.12 -1.34
C GLU A 88 1.61 20.29 -0.17
N ALA A 89 0.76 19.31 -0.45
CA ALA A 89 0.18 18.42 0.56
C ALA A 89 1.26 17.57 1.26
N LEU A 90 2.22 17.00 0.52
CA LEU A 90 3.32 16.22 1.09
C LEU A 90 4.22 17.07 2.00
N ILE A 91 4.58 18.28 1.55
CA ILE A 91 5.41 19.21 2.35
C ILE A 91 4.66 19.67 3.61
N ALA A 92 3.36 19.93 3.50
CA ALA A 92 2.54 20.31 4.64
C ALA A 92 2.43 19.17 5.67
N TRP A 93 2.24 17.94 5.19
CA TRP A 93 2.20 16.74 6.02
C TRP A 93 3.53 16.48 6.74
N GLU A 94 4.66 16.58 6.03
CA GLU A 94 6.00 16.41 6.62
C GLU A 94 6.23 17.40 7.77
N ARG A 95 5.92 18.68 7.56
CA ARG A 95 6.02 19.71 8.60
C ARG A 95 5.13 19.41 9.81
N ALA A 96 3.95 18.83 9.59
CA ALA A 96 3.05 18.44 10.67
C ALA A 96 3.62 17.25 11.47
N MET A 97 4.30 16.31 10.81
CA MET A 97 4.99 15.19 11.48
C MET A 97 6.20 15.65 12.29
N GLU A 98 7.02 16.53 11.73
CA GLU A 98 8.15 17.14 12.44
C GLU A 98 7.67 17.88 13.71
N ALA A 99 6.58 18.63 13.61
CA ALA A 99 5.99 19.35 14.75
C ALA A 99 5.48 18.41 15.86
N LYS A 100 5.09 17.18 15.51
CA LYS A 100 4.71 16.10 16.45
C LYS A 100 5.92 15.33 17.01
N GLY A 101 7.15 15.67 16.57
CA GLY A 101 8.37 14.99 16.98
C GLY A 101 8.64 13.67 16.23
N SER A 102 7.89 13.40 15.15
CA SER A 102 8.05 12.20 14.34
C SER A 102 8.95 12.52 13.14
N LEU A 103 10.26 12.30 13.30
CA LEU A 103 11.29 12.80 12.38
C LEU A 103 11.67 11.84 11.25
N ASP A 104 11.19 10.59 11.26
CA ASP A 104 11.67 9.57 10.32
C ASP A 104 10.56 8.81 9.57
N LEU A 105 9.35 9.37 9.49
CA LEU A 105 8.21 8.70 8.85
C LEU A 105 8.26 8.70 7.32
N LEU A 106 8.98 9.63 6.67
CA LEU A 106 9.08 9.57 5.20
C LEU A 106 10.11 8.54 4.74
N GLY A 107 9.68 7.65 3.84
CA GLY A 107 10.58 6.78 3.10
C GLY A 107 11.61 7.56 2.23
N PRO A 108 12.73 6.91 1.86
CA PRO A 108 13.87 7.59 1.23
C PRO A 108 13.56 8.25 -0.12
N SER A 109 12.68 7.65 -0.94
CA SER A 109 12.30 8.25 -2.23
C SER A 109 11.45 9.51 -2.04
N THR A 110 10.51 9.50 -1.10
CA THR A 110 9.66 10.67 -0.82
C THR A 110 10.49 11.81 -0.24
N LYS A 111 11.39 11.54 0.72
CA LYS A 111 12.37 12.54 1.22
C LYS A 111 13.19 13.15 0.09
N THR A 112 13.71 12.30 -0.80
CA THR A 112 14.50 12.76 -1.97
C THR A 112 13.67 13.65 -2.89
N ALA A 113 12.43 13.26 -3.19
CA ALA A 113 11.54 14.04 -4.03
C ALA A 113 11.18 15.40 -3.41
N VAL A 114 10.85 15.44 -2.12
CA VAL A 114 10.58 16.69 -1.40
C VAL A 114 11.80 17.60 -1.41
N GLN A 115 12.99 17.06 -1.12
CA GLN A 115 14.22 17.86 -1.17
C GLN A 115 14.46 18.44 -2.57
N ARG A 116 14.27 17.66 -3.64
CA ARG A 116 14.41 18.14 -5.02
C ARG A 116 13.45 19.29 -5.33
N ILE A 117 12.22 19.24 -4.82
CA ILE A 117 11.23 20.32 -4.98
C ILE A 117 11.69 21.57 -4.24
N LEU A 118 12.19 21.43 -3.01
CA LEU A 118 12.75 22.54 -2.23
C LEU A 118 13.98 23.16 -2.92
N ASP A 119 14.75 22.36 -3.66
CA ASP A 119 15.90 22.79 -4.46
C ASP A 119 15.49 23.41 -5.82
N GLY A 120 14.19 23.51 -6.12
CA GLY A 120 13.65 24.19 -7.29
C GLY A 120 13.37 23.28 -8.50
N VAL A 121 13.46 21.96 -8.35
CA VAL A 121 12.99 21.02 -9.40
C VAL A 121 11.46 21.09 -9.49
N PRO A 122 10.86 21.19 -10.68
CA PRO A 122 9.41 21.13 -10.83
C PRO A 122 8.82 19.87 -10.19
N ALA A 123 7.70 20.00 -9.49
CA ALA A 123 7.03 18.88 -8.82
C ALA A 123 6.73 17.70 -9.77
N SER A 124 6.47 17.98 -11.05
CA SER A 124 6.23 16.97 -12.08
C SER A 124 7.47 16.14 -12.46
N GLU A 125 8.68 16.54 -12.05
CA GLU A 125 9.95 15.89 -12.40
C GLU A 125 10.70 15.33 -11.17
N ALA A 126 10.24 15.70 -9.96
CA ALA A 126 10.89 15.36 -8.70
C ALA A 126 10.93 13.86 -8.43
N GLY A 127 9.92 13.11 -8.91
CA GLY A 127 9.78 11.67 -8.70
C GLY A 127 10.63 10.78 -9.62
N SER A 128 11.43 11.35 -10.52
CA SER A 128 12.17 10.64 -11.58
C SER A 128 13.18 9.57 -11.13
N THR A 129 13.43 9.45 -9.82
CA THR A 129 14.35 8.46 -9.24
C THR A 129 13.72 7.59 -8.15
N GLY A 130 12.43 7.74 -7.87
CA GLY A 130 11.78 7.01 -6.78
C GLY A 130 11.47 5.57 -7.16
N THR A 131 12.10 4.63 -6.45
CA THR A 131 12.00 3.17 -6.72
C THR A 131 11.38 2.40 -5.55
N THR A 132 11.14 3.06 -4.42
CA THR A 132 10.48 2.44 -3.26
C THR A 132 8.97 2.30 -3.45
N ASN A 133 8.32 1.56 -2.57
CA ASN A 133 6.89 1.27 -2.57
C ASN A 133 5.98 2.40 -2.10
N GLY A 134 6.53 3.56 -1.73
CA GLY A 134 5.75 4.69 -1.19
C GLY A 134 4.62 5.19 -2.10
N ALA A 135 4.68 4.96 -3.41
CA ALA A 135 3.54 5.18 -4.28
C ALA A 135 2.48 4.08 -4.20
N ALA A 136 2.89 2.81 -4.11
CA ALA A 136 2.00 1.67 -4.07
C ALA A 136 1.24 1.56 -2.73
N MET A 137 1.87 1.92 -1.61
CA MET A 137 1.26 1.85 -0.28
C MET A 137 -0.01 2.73 -0.15
N ARG A 138 -0.04 3.84 -0.88
CA ARG A 138 -1.10 4.86 -0.83
C ARG A 138 -2.04 4.87 -2.03
N ILE A 139 -1.99 3.85 -2.90
CA ILE A 139 -2.66 3.88 -4.21
C ILE A 139 -4.09 3.34 -4.21
N ALA A 140 -4.54 2.70 -3.13
CA ALA A 140 -5.89 2.14 -3.02
C ALA A 140 -7.02 3.12 -3.43
N PRO A 141 -6.97 4.43 -3.10
CA PRO A 141 -7.98 5.40 -3.56
C PRO A 141 -8.12 5.49 -5.08
N VAL A 142 -7.03 5.37 -5.85
CA VAL A 142 -7.08 5.36 -7.32
C VAL A 142 -7.80 4.11 -7.82
N GLY A 143 -7.53 2.95 -7.20
CA GLY A 143 -8.23 1.70 -7.51
C GLY A 143 -9.73 1.76 -7.21
N ILE A 144 -10.14 2.51 -6.18
CA ILE A 144 -11.55 2.77 -5.89
C ILE A 144 -12.16 3.71 -6.93
N ALA A 145 -11.49 4.81 -7.25
CA ALA A 145 -12.01 5.85 -8.13
C ALA A 145 -12.04 5.48 -9.62
N VAL A 146 -11.26 4.49 -10.08
CA VAL A 146 -11.16 4.14 -11.50
C VAL A 146 -11.52 2.66 -11.73
N PRO A 147 -12.54 2.35 -12.56
CA PRO A 147 -12.93 0.98 -12.88
C PRO A 147 -11.83 0.14 -13.54
N SER A 148 -11.84 -1.18 -13.33
CA SER A 148 -10.82 -2.09 -13.86
C SER A 148 -11.01 -2.46 -15.34
N GLY A 149 -12.15 -2.07 -15.94
CA GLY A 149 -12.49 -2.37 -17.34
C GLY A 149 -11.59 -1.70 -18.38
N ASP A 150 -10.86 -0.63 -18.01
CA ASP A 150 -9.84 0.01 -18.83
C ASP A 150 -8.55 0.20 -18.01
N LEU A 151 -7.66 -0.78 -18.11
CA LEU A 151 -6.40 -0.77 -17.36
C LEU A 151 -5.45 0.35 -17.81
N VAL A 152 -5.54 0.83 -19.06
CA VAL A 152 -4.69 1.95 -19.52
C VAL A 152 -5.12 3.22 -18.81
N ARG A 153 -6.43 3.49 -18.75
CA ARG A 153 -6.97 4.62 -18.00
C ARG A 153 -6.62 4.54 -16.50
N LEU A 154 -6.70 3.35 -15.91
CA LEU A 154 -6.30 3.14 -14.51
C LEU A 154 -4.82 3.45 -14.31
N VAL A 155 -3.95 2.95 -15.18
CA VAL A 155 -2.50 3.21 -15.11
C VAL A 155 -2.17 4.68 -15.33
N ASP A 156 -2.90 5.39 -16.19
CA ASP A 156 -2.73 6.84 -16.37
C ASP A 156 -3.05 7.61 -15.07
N ALA A 157 -4.13 7.25 -14.37
CA ALA A 157 -4.47 7.83 -13.08
C ALA A 157 -3.45 7.46 -11.99
N VAL A 158 -2.93 6.24 -12.01
CA VAL A 158 -1.83 5.81 -11.12
C VAL A 158 -0.58 6.64 -11.38
N GLN A 159 -0.22 6.89 -12.64
CA GLN A 159 0.97 7.69 -12.96
C GLN A 159 0.84 9.12 -12.46
N ASP A 160 -0.36 9.73 -12.53
CA ASP A 160 -0.61 11.04 -11.93
C ASP A 160 -0.35 11.01 -10.41
N ALA A 161 -0.73 9.94 -9.71
CA ALA A 161 -0.44 9.72 -8.28
C ALA A 161 1.01 9.32 -7.96
N CYS A 162 1.81 8.94 -8.96
CA CYS A 162 3.24 8.62 -8.79
C CYS A 162 4.14 9.82 -9.07
N ARG A 163 3.72 10.73 -9.96
CA ARG A 163 4.57 11.72 -10.65
C ARG A 163 5.52 12.50 -9.73
N VAL A 164 5.03 12.90 -8.56
CA VAL A 164 5.78 13.74 -7.62
C VAL A 164 6.92 12.99 -6.94
N THR A 165 6.82 11.67 -6.74
CA THR A 165 7.71 10.94 -5.82
C THR A 165 8.32 9.66 -6.40
N HIS A 166 7.64 8.99 -7.31
CA HIS A 166 7.98 7.66 -7.81
C HIS A 166 7.63 7.51 -9.30
N ASP A 167 7.96 8.51 -10.11
CA ASP A 167 7.77 8.48 -11.57
C ASP A 167 8.85 7.64 -12.26
N THR A 168 8.97 6.39 -11.85
CA THR A 168 9.85 5.39 -12.47
C THR A 168 9.04 4.18 -12.92
N GLY A 169 9.56 3.41 -13.88
CA GLY A 169 8.90 2.18 -14.32
C GLY A 169 8.64 1.20 -13.18
N LEU A 170 9.54 1.12 -12.19
CA LEU A 170 9.34 0.28 -10.99
C LEU A 170 8.23 0.83 -10.07
N GLY A 171 8.25 2.14 -9.81
CA GLY A 171 7.26 2.79 -8.94
C GLY A 171 5.85 2.76 -9.54
N VAL A 172 5.72 3.09 -10.83
CA VAL A 172 4.43 3.06 -11.54
C VAL A 172 3.93 1.63 -11.71
N ALA A 173 4.79 0.66 -12.05
CA ALA A 173 4.37 -0.76 -12.13
C ALA A 173 3.86 -1.29 -10.78
N GLY A 174 4.57 -1.00 -9.68
CA GLY A 174 4.17 -1.42 -8.34
C GLY A 174 2.83 -0.84 -7.91
N ALA A 175 2.66 0.47 -8.07
CA ALA A 175 1.40 1.14 -7.74
C ALA A 175 0.25 0.68 -8.65
N SER A 176 0.52 0.42 -9.93
CA SER A 176 -0.48 -0.08 -10.88
C SER A 176 -0.97 -1.48 -10.50
N ALA A 177 -0.08 -2.34 -10.01
CA ALA A 177 -0.43 -3.68 -9.57
C ALA A 177 -1.47 -3.66 -8.44
N VAL A 178 -1.21 -2.86 -7.39
CA VAL A 178 -2.09 -2.75 -6.22
C VAL A 178 -3.40 -2.07 -6.61
N ALA A 179 -3.36 -0.97 -7.36
CA ALA A 179 -4.55 -0.25 -7.79
C ALA A 179 -5.49 -1.11 -8.64
N ALA A 180 -4.94 -1.90 -9.57
CA ALA A 180 -5.74 -2.78 -10.42
C ALA A 180 -6.34 -3.95 -9.63
N ALA A 181 -5.60 -4.53 -8.68
CA ALA A 181 -6.11 -5.59 -7.82
C ALA A 181 -7.28 -5.09 -6.94
N VAL A 182 -7.13 -3.91 -6.34
CA VAL A 182 -8.20 -3.25 -5.57
C VAL A 182 -9.41 -2.96 -6.47
N SER A 183 -9.18 -2.34 -7.64
CA SER A 183 -10.27 -1.99 -8.55
C SER A 183 -11.05 -3.21 -9.06
N ALA A 184 -10.34 -4.28 -9.42
CA ALA A 184 -10.94 -5.52 -9.87
C ALA A 184 -11.75 -6.19 -8.75
N GLY A 185 -11.24 -6.21 -7.52
CA GLY A 185 -12.00 -6.72 -6.36
C GLY A 185 -13.32 -5.97 -6.15
N ILE A 186 -13.30 -4.64 -6.25
CA ILE A 186 -14.51 -3.80 -6.17
C ILE A 186 -15.48 -4.09 -7.33
N ASP A 187 -14.97 -4.40 -8.53
CA ASP A 187 -15.79 -4.87 -9.66
C ASP A 187 -16.30 -6.31 -9.50
N GLY A 188 -16.03 -6.97 -8.38
CA GLY A 188 -16.51 -8.31 -8.06
C GLY A 188 -15.63 -9.44 -8.56
N ALA A 189 -14.38 -9.16 -8.95
CA ALA A 189 -13.41 -10.17 -9.33
C ALA A 189 -13.05 -11.08 -8.15
N SER A 190 -12.82 -12.35 -8.44
CA SER A 190 -12.22 -13.28 -7.48
C SER A 190 -10.77 -12.87 -7.15
N ARG A 191 -10.23 -13.41 -6.05
CA ARG A 191 -8.81 -13.23 -5.66
C ARG A 191 -7.85 -13.49 -6.84
N THR A 192 -8.08 -14.56 -7.61
CA THR A 192 -7.23 -14.92 -8.75
C THR A 192 -7.31 -13.88 -9.86
N GLU A 193 -8.52 -13.45 -10.22
CA GLU A 193 -8.76 -12.45 -11.27
C GLU A 193 -8.21 -11.07 -10.86
N ALA A 194 -8.33 -10.68 -9.60
CA ALA A 194 -7.75 -9.44 -9.07
C ALA A 194 -6.21 -9.45 -9.19
N LEU A 195 -5.57 -10.58 -8.87
CA LEU A 195 -4.13 -10.73 -9.06
C LEU A 195 -3.73 -10.80 -10.55
N ASP A 196 -4.60 -11.28 -11.44
CA ASP A 196 -4.35 -11.26 -12.90
C ASP A 196 -4.38 -9.81 -13.41
N ALA A 197 -5.35 -9.01 -12.95
CA ALA A 197 -5.42 -7.58 -13.22
C ALA A 197 -4.18 -6.84 -12.69
N ALA A 198 -3.68 -7.24 -11.52
CA ALA A 198 -2.45 -6.70 -10.95
C ALA A 198 -1.24 -6.87 -11.89
N VAL A 199 -1.03 -8.08 -12.41
CA VAL A 199 0.08 -8.38 -13.33
C VAL A 199 -0.08 -7.64 -14.66
N ALA A 200 -1.31 -7.59 -15.19
CA ALA A 200 -1.60 -6.89 -16.43
C ALA A 200 -1.33 -5.37 -16.31
N ALA A 201 -1.81 -4.73 -15.24
CA ALA A 201 -1.59 -3.31 -15.00
C ALA A 201 -0.12 -2.99 -14.69
N ALA A 202 0.58 -3.85 -13.94
CA ALA A 202 2.01 -3.72 -13.70
C ALA A 202 2.82 -3.75 -15.00
N THR A 203 2.41 -4.59 -15.96
CA THR A 203 3.06 -4.69 -17.28
C THR A 203 2.94 -3.38 -18.05
N ILE A 204 1.75 -2.77 -18.06
CA ILE A 204 1.51 -1.46 -18.69
C ILE A 204 2.29 -0.37 -17.93
N GLY A 205 2.26 -0.39 -16.59
CA GLY A 205 2.94 0.58 -15.74
C GLY A 205 4.46 0.57 -15.87
N ALA A 206 5.07 -0.58 -16.19
CA ALA A 206 6.51 -0.70 -16.42
C ALA A 206 7.00 0.09 -17.65
N GLU A 207 6.10 0.40 -18.60
CA GLU A 207 6.37 1.22 -19.78
C GLU A 207 6.19 2.73 -19.51
N ARG A 208 5.85 3.13 -18.28
CA ARG A 208 5.64 4.53 -17.86
C ARG A 208 6.80 5.05 -17.01
N GLY A 209 6.81 6.37 -16.81
CA GLY A 209 7.82 7.06 -16.01
C GLY A 209 9.25 6.90 -16.54
N HIS A 210 10.22 7.11 -15.67
CA HIS A 210 11.64 7.02 -15.97
C HIS A 210 12.18 5.59 -15.82
N TRP A 211 13.05 5.18 -16.75
CA TRP A 211 13.72 3.89 -16.64
C TRP A 211 14.75 3.88 -15.50
N VAL A 212 14.73 2.82 -14.71
CA VAL A 212 15.67 2.53 -13.63
C VAL A 212 15.98 1.03 -13.61
N ALA A 213 17.17 0.65 -13.15
CA ALA A 213 17.55 -0.75 -13.06
C ALA A 213 16.85 -1.43 -11.87
N GLY A 214 16.22 -2.59 -12.11
CA GLY A 214 15.60 -3.41 -11.07
C GLY A 214 14.93 -4.65 -11.65
N ALA A 215 14.44 -5.53 -10.77
CA ALA A 215 13.62 -6.67 -11.19
C ALA A 215 12.25 -6.17 -11.68
N ASP A 216 11.78 -6.72 -12.79
CA ASP A 216 10.45 -6.39 -13.32
C ASP A 216 9.35 -6.81 -12.35
N VAL A 217 8.53 -5.84 -11.92
CA VAL A 217 7.49 -6.05 -10.89
C VAL A 217 6.42 -7.02 -11.40
N ALA A 218 6.02 -6.94 -12.67
CA ALA A 218 4.97 -7.77 -13.23
C ALA A 218 5.41 -9.24 -13.31
N ALA A 219 6.58 -9.49 -13.90
CA ALA A 219 7.15 -10.84 -14.04
C ALA A 219 7.44 -11.48 -12.68
N LYS A 220 8.00 -10.71 -11.74
CA LYS A 220 8.29 -11.22 -10.40
C LYS A 220 7.01 -11.48 -9.61
N THR A 221 5.98 -10.64 -9.75
CA THR A 221 4.64 -10.88 -9.17
C THR A 221 4.03 -12.16 -9.71
N ALA A 222 4.01 -12.34 -11.04
CA ALA A 222 3.47 -13.54 -11.70
C ALA A 222 4.16 -14.82 -11.21
N TRP A 223 5.49 -14.79 -11.07
CA TRP A 223 6.25 -15.90 -10.50
C TRP A 223 5.93 -16.14 -9.02
N ALA A 224 6.01 -15.10 -8.17
CA ALA A 224 5.89 -15.24 -6.73
C ALA A 224 4.50 -15.73 -6.30
N ARG A 225 3.43 -15.21 -6.91
CA ARG A 225 2.05 -15.63 -6.62
C ARG A 225 1.75 -17.08 -7.01
N GLY A 226 2.44 -17.61 -8.03
CA GLY A 226 2.34 -19.02 -8.42
C GLY A 226 3.23 -19.93 -7.58
N TYR A 227 4.37 -19.41 -7.11
CA TYR A 227 5.34 -20.19 -6.34
C TYR A 227 4.97 -20.33 -4.86
N LEU A 228 4.64 -19.23 -4.17
CA LEU A 228 4.44 -19.24 -2.72
C LEU A 228 3.37 -20.24 -2.22
N PRO A 229 2.22 -20.44 -2.91
CA PRO A 229 1.25 -21.46 -2.52
C PRO A 229 1.81 -22.90 -2.52
N THR A 230 2.83 -23.17 -3.34
CA THR A 230 3.49 -24.50 -3.43
C THR A 230 4.49 -24.75 -2.30
N VAL A 231 4.85 -23.71 -1.55
CA VAL A 231 5.81 -23.77 -0.44
C VAL A 231 5.09 -24.29 0.82
N PRO A 232 5.68 -25.26 1.57
CA PRO A 232 5.14 -25.70 2.85
C PRO A 232 4.89 -24.53 3.80
N ALA A 233 3.78 -24.56 4.54
CA ALA A 233 3.37 -23.44 5.39
C ALA A 233 4.48 -22.97 6.36
N ALA A 234 5.24 -23.91 6.93
CA ALA A 234 6.35 -23.63 7.84
C ALA A 234 7.50 -22.81 7.21
N ASP A 235 7.68 -22.88 5.89
CA ASP A 235 8.79 -22.26 5.16
C ASP A 235 8.38 -20.96 4.45
N ARG A 236 7.09 -20.58 4.48
CA ARG A 236 6.56 -19.43 3.72
C ARG A 236 7.15 -18.10 4.18
N ILE A 237 7.22 -17.85 5.49
CA ILE A 237 7.80 -16.61 6.04
C ILE A 237 9.26 -16.45 5.60
N ASP A 238 10.05 -17.52 5.71
CA ASP A 238 11.46 -17.52 5.30
C ASP A 238 11.60 -17.35 3.77
N THR A 239 10.69 -17.94 3.00
CA THR A 239 10.65 -17.77 1.53
C THR A 239 10.34 -16.33 1.14
N VAL A 240 9.33 -15.71 1.75
CA VAL A 240 8.97 -14.31 1.46
C VAL A 240 10.14 -13.40 1.85
N SER A 241 10.64 -13.51 3.08
CA SER A 241 11.71 -12.62 3.56
C SER A 241 13.04 -12.77 2.81
N ARG A 242 13.45 -14.00 2.43
CA ARG A 242 14.78 -14.25 1.86
C ARG A 242 14.83 -14.34 0.34
N LEU A 243 13.75 -14.77 -0.31
CA LEU A 243 13.73 -15.00 -1.76
C LEU A 243 12.92 -13.94 -2.50
N ILE A 244 11.73 -13.61 -2.00
CA ILE A 244 10.90 -12.55 -2.61
C ILE A 244 11.46 -11.18 -2.22
N GLY A 245 11.88 -11.02 -0.97
CA GLY A 245 12.34 -9.76 -0.41
C GLY A 245 11.21 -9.00 0.26
N THR A 246 11.57 -8.23 1.28
CA THR A 246 10.64 -7.52 2.18
C THR A 246 11.14 -6.11 2.48
N SER A 247 12.03 -5.54 1.66
CA SER A 247 12.46 -4.15 1.83
C SER A 247 11.45 -3.17 1.24
N VAL A 248 11.71 -1.88 1.46
CA VAL A 248 10.98 -0.74 0.86
C VAL A 248 11.01 -0.72 -0.68
N ALA A 249 11.82 -1.54 -1.35
CA ALA A 249 11.89 -1.54 -2.80
C ALA A 249 10.58 -2.06 -3.42
N SER A 250 10.03 -1.37 -4.43
CA SER A 250 8.73 -1.75 -5.05
C SER A 250 8.71 -3.21 -5.51
N GLN A 251 9.78 -3.67 -6.16
CA GLN A 251 9.91 -5.05 -6.63
C GLN A 251 10.07 -6.11 -5.52
N GLU A 252 10.14 -5.71 -4.26
CA GLU A 252 10.18 -6.62 -3.11
C GLU A 252 8.85 -6.58 -2.37
N SER A 253 8.51 -5.45 -1.74
CA SER A 253 7.32 -5.34 -0.88
C SER A 253 6.00 -5.48 -1.64
N VAL A 254 5.85 -4.90 -2.84
CA VAL A 254 4.61 -5.08 -3.64
C VAL A 254 4.45 -6.55 -4.03
N VAL A 255 5.54 -7.18 -4.46
CA VAL A 255 5.55 -8.59 -4.84
C VAL A 255 5.24 -9.49 -3.63
N ALA A 256 5.80 -9.18 -2.46
CA ALA A 256 5.53 -9.89 -1.21
C ALA A 256 4.05 -9.79 -0.82
N ALA A 257 3.48 -8.59 -0.87
CA ALA A 257 2.06 -8.37 -0.57
C ALA A 257 1.17 -9.21 -1.50
N LEU A 258 1.37 -9.13 -2.81
CA LEU A 258 0.56 -9.86 -3.79
C LEU A 258 0.78 -11.38 -3.73
N ALA A 259 1.99 -11.84 -3.37
CA ALA A 259 2.25 -13.26 -3.14
C ALA A 259 1.53 -13.78 -1.89
N LEU A 260 1.46 -12.99 -0.82
CA LEU A 260 0.69 -13.32 0.39
C LEU A 260 -0.82 -13.35 0.11
N VAL A 261 -1.33 -12.38 -0.65
CA VAL A 261 -2.74 -12.35 -1.11
C VAL A 261 -3.10 -13.60 -1.91
N ALA A 262 -2.15 -14.20 -2.63
CA ALA A 262 -2.37 -15.42 -3.41
C ALA A 262 -2.54 -16.69 -2.57
N LEU A 263 -2.22 -16.64 -1.28
CA LEU A 263 -2.45 -17.76 -0.37
C LEU A 263 -3.93 -17.93 -0.10
N ASP A 264 -4.38 -19.18 -0.05
CA ASP A 264 -5.74 -19.51 0.36
C ASP A 264 -5.86 -19.58 1.88
N LEU A 265 -5.64 -18.42 2.51
CA LEU A 265 -5.76 -18.20 3.94
C LEU A 265 -6.90 -17.21 4.22
N ASP A 266 -7.33 -17.21 5.47
CA ASP A 266 -8.19 -16.17 6.01
C ASP A 266 -7.51 -14.79 5.86
N PRO A 267 -8.26 -13.71 5.52
CA PRO A 267 -7.66 -12.39 5.35
C PRO A 267 -6.93 -11.88 6.59
N TRP A 268 -7.47 -12.10 7.80
CA TRP A 268 -6.84 -11.68 9.04
C TRP A 268 -5.54 -12.44 9.32
N GLU A 269 -5.55 -13.77 9.11
CA GLU A 269 -4.35 -14.60 9.19
C GLU A 269 -3.27 -14.14 8.20
N THR A 270 -3.68 -13.73 7.00
CA THR A 270 -2.77 -13.21 5.98
C THR A 270 -2.09 -11.92 6.44
N LEU A 271 -2.83 -10.98 7.03
CA LEU A 271 -2.26 -9.73 7.55
C LEU A 271 -1.37 -9.94 8.78
N CYS A 272 -1.76 -10.84 9.69
CA CYS A 272 -0.93 -11.22 10.82
C CYS A 272 0.40 -11.85 10.37
N THR A 273 0.35 -12.68 9.31
CA THR A 273 1.54 -13.23 8.67
C THR A 273 2.39 -12.13 8.05
N ALA A 274 1.79 -11.24 7.25
CA ALA A 274 2.46 -10.10 6.62
C ALA A 274 3.17 -9.20 7.66
N ALA A 275 2.51 -8.93 8.79
CA ALA A 275 3.07 -8.17 9.90
C ALA A 275 4.23 -8.90 10.63
N SER A 276 4.44 -10.19 10.38
CA SER A 276 5.44 -11.03 11.06
C SER A 276 6.64 -11.40 10.19
N ILE A 277 6.71 -10.99 8.92
CA ILE A 277 7.75 -11.46 7.98
C ILE A 277 9.10 -10.72 8.10
N GLY A 278 9.15 -9.59 8.80
CA GLY A 278 10.32 -8.72 8.88
C GLY A 278 10.49 -7.84 7.65
N GLY A 279 11.31 -6.80 7.79
CA GLY A 279 11.43 -5.74 6.79
C GLY A 279 10.28 -4.74 6.89
N ASP A 280 9.67 -4.43 5.77
CA ASP A 280 8.69 -3.35 5.59
C ASP A 280 7.26 -3.85 5.81
N THR A 281 6.98 -4.28 7.04
CA THR A 281 5.82 -5.09 7.40
C THR A 281 4.50 -4.34 7.38
N ASP A 282 4.48 -3.07 7.80
CA ASP A 282 3.33 -2.16 7.70
C ASP A 282 2.90 -1.99 6.25
N THR A 283 3.82 -1.61 5.36
CA THR A 283 3.46 -1.40 3.95
C THR A 283 3.03 -2.68 3.25
N ILE A 284 3.71 -3.80 3.49
CA ILE A 284 3.33 -5.09 2.90
C ILE A 284 1.92 -5.52 3.37
N ALA A 285 1.65 -5.39 4.67
CA ALA A 285 0.34 -5.71 5.23
C ALA A 285 -0.74 -4.72 4.75
N ALA A 286 -0.44 -3.43 4.64
CA ALA A 286 -1.37 -2.41 4.15
C ALA A 286 -1.81 -2.70 2.70
N MET A 287 -0.87 -2.99 1.80
CA MET A 287 -1.18 -3.33 0.41
C MET A 287 -1.97 -4.64 0.31
N ALA A 288 -1.58 -5.67 1.08
CA ALA A 288 -2.34 -6.93 1.12
C ALA A 288 -3.75 -6.73 1.67
N GLY A 289 -3.90 -5.88 2.68
CA GLY A 289 -5.17 -5.51 3.31
C GLY A 289 -6.08 -4.79 2.33
N ALA A 290 -5.56 -3.81 1.58
CA ALA A 290 -6.33 -3.13 0.55
C ALA A 290 -6.94 -4.10 -0.47
N VAL A 291 -6.13 -5.04 -0.96
CA VAL A 291 -6.56 -6.01 -1.98
C VAL A 291 -7.55 -7.03 -1.40
N LEU A 292 -7.26 -7.61 -0.24
CA LEU A 292 -8.16 -8.59 0.39
C LEU A 292 -9.48 -7.96 0.81
N GLY A 293 -9.46 -6.71 1.29
CA GLY A 293 -10.67 -5.97 1.63
C GLY A 293 -11.56 -5.73 0.41
N ALA A 294 -10.96 -5.35 -0.72
CA ALA A 294 -11.68 -5.20 -1.98
C ALA A 294 -12.33 -6.52 -2.46
N VAL A 295 -11.64 -7.66 -2.30
CA VAL A 295 -12.11 -8.97 -2.78
C VAL A 295 -13.16 -9.60 -1.86
N HIS A 296 -13.03 -9.43 -0.55
CA HIS A 296 -13.87 -10.12 0.45
C HIS A 296 -14.95 -9.24 1.09
N GLY A 297 -14.82 -7.90 1.02
CA GLY A 297 -15.83 -6.98 1.54
C GLY A 297 -15.88 -6.91 3.06
N ALA A 298 -17.07 -6.63 3.60
CA ALA A 298 -17.29 -6.48 5.05
C ALA A 298 -16.88 -7.71 5.87
N ASP A 299 -16.95 -8.90 5.28
CA ASP A 299 -16.59 -10.16 5.95
C ASP A 299 -15.07 -10.37 6.03
N ALA A 300 -14.27 -9.51 5.40
CA ALA A 300 -12.81 -9.61 5.42
C ALA A 300 -12.21 -9.38 6.82
N TRP A 301 -12.83 -8.51 7.62
CA TRP A 301 -12.19 -7.95 8.82
C TRP A 301 -12.97 -8.24 10.10
N PRO A 302 -12.30 -8.68 11.18
CA PRO A 302 -12.91 -8.75 12.50
C PRO A 302 -13.45 -7.39 12.95
N ALA A 303 -14.67 -7.36 13.50
CA ALA A 303 -15.34 -6.11 13.87
C ALA A 303 -14.60 -5.33 14.98
N ASP A 304 -13.93 -6.03 15.90
CA ASP A 304 -13.09 -5.46 16.93
C ASP A 304 -11.80 -4.86 16.36
N ALA A 305 -11.25 -5.44 15.29
CA ALA A 305 -10.11 -4.87 14.58
C ALA A 305 -10.48 -3.55 13.88
N VAL A 306 -11.62 -3.52 13.19
CA VAL A 306 -12.17 -2.29 12.59
C VAL A 306 -12.41 -1.22 13.66
N ALA A 307 -13.02 -1.59 14.79
CA ALA A 307 -13.29 -0.66 15.88
C ALA A 307 -12.00 -0.10 16.51
N THR A 308 -10.97 -0.93 16.66
CA THR A 308 -9.66 -0.51 17.18
C THR A 308 -9.03 0.55 16.29
N VAL A 309 -8.86 0.27 14.99
CA VAL A 309 -8.18 1.19 14.06
C VAL A 309 -8.97 2.48 13.87
N THR A 310 -10.30 2.42 13.79
CA THR A 310 -11.13 3.63 13.65
C THR A 310 -11.06 4.51 14.90
N THR A 311 -11.07 3.90 16.10
CA THR A 311 -11.06 4.66 17.37
C THR A 311 -9.70 5.26 17.68
N VAL A 312 -8.62 4.48 17.56
CA VAL A 312 -7.25 4.93 17.89
C VAL A 312 -6.82 6.10 17.00
N ASN A 313 -7.22 6.07 15.73
CA ASN A 313 -6.76 7.03 14.72
C ASN A 313 -7.81 8.10 14.36
N HIS A 314 -8.98 8.08 15.00
CA HIS A 314 -10.11 8.95 14.67
C HIS A 314 -10.48 8.91 13.18
N LEU A 315 -10.44 7.71 12.60
CA LEU A 315 -10.52 7.51 11.15
C LEU A 315 -11.98 7.36 10.71
N ASP A 316 -12.45 8.29 9.86
CA ASP A 316 -13.76 8.21 9.18
C ASP A 316 -13.58 8.10 7.66
N LEU A 317 -13.58 6.86 7.16
CA LEU A 317 -13.35 6.56 5.74
C LEU A 317 -14.63 6.63 4.89
N GLY A 318 -15.81 6.62 5.52
CA GLY A 318 -17.09 6.52 4.80
C GLY A 318 -17.31 7.63 3.77
N PRO A 319 -17.14 8.90 4.14
CA PRO A 319 -17.28 10.03 3.21
C PRO A 319 -16.29 9.99 2.05
N LEU A 320 -15.02 9.62 2.32
CA LEU A 320 -13.99 9.50 1.30
C LEU A 320 -14.35 8.43 0.27
N VAL A 321 -14.72 7.22 0.74
CA VAL A 321 -15.12 6.10 -0.12
C VAL A 321 -16.31 6.49 -1.00
N HIS A 322 -17.32 7.13 -0.41
CA HIS A 322 -18.50 7.56 -1.16
C HIS A 322 -18.15 8.57 -2.28
N GLY A 323 -17.25 9.51 -1.99
CA GLY A 323 -16.75 10.46 -2.99
C GLY A 323 -15.97 9.76 -4.12
N LEU A 324 -15.09 8.82 -3.78
CA LEU A 324 -14.29 8.10 -4.77
C LEU A 324 -15.17 7.23 -5.67
N LEU A 325 -16.19 6.57 -5.12
CA LEU A 325 -17.17 5.82 -5.92
C LEU A 325 -18.03 6.73 -6.80
N THR A 326 -18.33 7.95 -6.35
CA THR A 326 -18.97 8.94 -7.21
C THR A 326 -18.10 9.28 -8.44
N LEU A 327 -16.77 9.36 -8.29
CA LEU A 327 -15.85 9.50 -9.43
C LEU A 327 -15.87 8.25 -10.32
N ARG A 328 -15.86 7.06 -9.70
CA ARG A 328 -15.91 5.76 -10.38
C ARG A 328 -17.10 5.63 -11.33
N HIS A 329 -18.30 6.02 -10.87
CA HIS A 329 -19.55 5.85 -11.64
C HIS A 329 -19.79 6.91 -12.72
N ARG A 330 -19.03 8.00 -12.73
CA ARG A 330 -19.09 9.03 -13.78
C ARG A 330 -18.25 8.67 -15.00
N GLY A 331 -17.27 7.79 -14.80
CA GLY A 331 -16.28 7.34 -15.79
C GLY A 331 -16.80 6.27 -16.73
#